data_AF-A0A7X2D9Q3-F1
#
_entry.id   AF-A0A7X2D9Q3-F1
#
_cell.length_a   1.000
_cell.length_b   1.000
_cell.length_c   1.000
_cell.angle_alpha   90.00
_cell.angle_beta   90.00
_cell.angle_gamma   90.00
#
_symmetry.space_group_name_H-M   'P 1'
#
loop_
_entity.id
_entity.type
_entity.pdbx_description
1 polymer ?
#
loop_
_entity_poly.entity_id
_entity_poly.type
_entity_poly.pdbx_seq_one_letter_code
_entity_poly.pdbx_strand_id
1 'polypeptide(L)' 'MFEIKFQKVLIEWVDSKGDSREWEYLDEIESIQPSKCISIGFLLEDTPKYKTIAQNLSENQILGRITIPTCSILKIKVIK' A
#
# COMPACT_ATOMS: atom_id res chain seq x y z
N MET A 1 10.10 -24.92 -13.11
CA MET A 1 10.49 -23.94 -12.08
C MET A 1 9.73 -22.67 -12.38
N PHE A 2 8.85 -22.25 -11.48
CA PHE A 2 8.07 -21.01 -11.65
C PHE A 2 9.01 -19.81 -11.69
N GLU A 3 8.97 -19.04 -12.78
CA GLU A 3 9.79 -17.86 -12.97
C GLU A 3 8.99 -16.62 -12.54
N ILE A 4 9.47 -15.91 -11.52
CA ILE A 4 8.84 -14.68 -11.06
C ILE A 4 9.21 -13.55 -12.02
N LYS A 5 8.25 -13.11 -12.85
CA LYS A 5 8.44 -12.05 -13.86
C LYS A 5 8.15 -10.63 -13.37
N PHE A 6 7.76 -10.47 -12.10
CA PHE A 6 7.34 -9.20 -11.53
C PHE A 6 8.47 -8.51 -10.76
N GLN A 7 8.53 -7.17 -10.86
CA GLN A 7 9.47 -6.38 -10.07
C GLN A 7 9.09 -6.41 -8.59
N LYS A 8 10.06 -6.67 -7.71
CA LYS A 8 9.89 -6.51 -6.26
C LYS A 8 10.03 -5.03 -5.93
N VAL A 9 9.07 -4.46 -5.21
CA VAL A 9 9.07 -3.05 -4.82
C VAL A 9 8.76 -2.87 -3.34
N LEU A 10 9.40 -1.88 -2.73
CA LEU A 10 9.03 -1.32 -1.43
C LEU A 10 8.42 0.06 -1.70
N ILE A 11 7.20 0.28 -1.21
CA ILE A 11 6.44 1.51 -1.39
C ILE A 11 6.17 2.11 0.00
N GLU A 12 6.59 3.36 0.17
CA GLU A 12 6.22 4.21 1.30
C GLU A 12 5.04 5.09 0.83
N TRP A 13 3.94 5.13 1.57
CA TRP A 13 2.72 5.83 1.17
C TRP A 13 1.90 6.29 2.39
N VAL A 14 0.90 7.12 2.16
CA VAL A 14 -0.04 7.57 3.20
C VAL A 14 -1.42 6.97 2.97
N ASP A 15 -2.04 6.46 4.03
CA ASP A 15 -3.42 6.00 4.03
C ASP A 15 -4.26 6.82 5.01
N SER A 16 -5.57 6.78 4.79
CA SER A 16 -6.55 7.22 5.77
C SER A 16 -6.32 6.56 7.14
N LYS A 17 -6.66 7.29 8.20
CA LYS A 17 -6.72 6.76 9.57
C LYS A 17 -8.14 7.00 10.07
N GLY A 18 -8.86 5.92 10.36
CA GLY A 18 -10.30 5.96 10.65
C GLY A 18 -10.67 5.85 12.13
N ASP A 19 -9.76 5.39 12.99
CA ASP A 19 -10.11 5.07 14.37
C ASP A 19 -9.38 5.98 15.37
N SER A 20 -10.17 6.66 16.20
CA SER A 20 -9.78 7.10 17.54
C SER A 20 -10.18 6.00 18.55
N ARG A 21 -9.60 6.01 19.75
CA ARG A 21 -9.89 4.97 20.76
C ARG A 21 -11.20 5.21 21.52
N GLU A 22 -11.81 6.37 21.32
CA GLU A 22 -12.91 6.89 22.13
C GLU A 22 -14.04 7.38 21.20
N TRP A 23 -15.22 7.67 21.76
CA TRP A 23 -16.25 8.39 21.02
C TRP A 23 -15.81 9.81 20.71
N GLU A 24 -15.98 10.26 19.46
CA GLU A 24 -15.63 11.61 19.05
C GLU A 24 -16.84 12.56 19.15
N TYR A 25 -16.68 13.65 19.89
CA TYR A 25 -17.65 14.75 19.94
C TYR A 25 -17.13 15.94 19.12
N LEU A 26 -18.03 16.70 18.49
CA LEU A 26 -17.67 17.76 17.52
C LEU A 26 -16.80 18.88 18.12
N ASP A 27 -17.03 19.20 19.38
CA ASP A 27 -16.31 20.23 20.14
C ASP A 27 -15.01 19.71 20.78
N GLU A 28 -14.79 18.39 20.75
CA GLU A 28 -13.63 17.69 21.31
C GLU A 28 -12.77 17.02 20.23
N ILE A 29 -13.06 17.25 18.94
CA ILE A 29 -12.37 16.55 17.84
C ILE A 29 -10.89 16.95 17.76
N GLU A 30 -10.02 15.95 17.89
CA GLU A 30 -8.59 16.14 17.72
C GLU A 30 -8.16 15.93 16.27
N SER A 31 -7.10 16.61 15.85
CA SER A 31 -6.54 16.41 14.51
C SER A 31 -5.88 15.04 14.39
N ILE A 32 -6.42 14.17 13.54
CA ILE A 32 -5.83 12.87 13.24
C ILE A 32 -4.91 12.99 12.01
N GLN A 33 -3.66 12.58 12.19
CA GLN A 33 -2.71 12.48 11.08
C GLN A 33 -2.93 11.17 10.30
N PRO A 34 -2.77 11.19 8.97
CA PRO A 34 -2.87 9.98 8.16
C PRO A 34 -1.80 8.95 8.56
N SER A 35 -2.10 7.68 8.30
CA SER A 35 -1.18 6.58 8.58
C SER A 35 -0.06 6.57 7.56
N LYS A 36 1.19 6.57 8.02
CA LYS A 36 2.34 6.28 7.14
C LYS A 36 2.47 4.78 7.01
N CYS A 37 2.34 4.30 5.78
CA CYS A 37 2.34 2.89 5.44
C CYS A 37 3.63 2.54 4.70
N ILE A 38 4.13 1.33 4.96
CA ILE A 38 5.20 0.71 4.19
C ILE A 38 4.69 -0.63 3.70
N SER A 39 4.77 -0.85 2.40
CA SER A 39 4.34 -2.10 1.79
C SER A 39 5.43 -2.64 0.88
N ILE A 40 5.66 -3.95 0.92
CA ILE A 40 6.60 -4.65 0.04
C ILE A 40 5.85 -5.74 -0.71
N GLY A 41 6.13 -5.90 -1.99
CA GLY A 41 5.49 -6.93 -2.79
C GLY A 41 5.96 -6.93 -4.24
N PHE A 42 5.29 -7.74 -5.03
CA PHE A 42 5.48 -7.85 -6.47
C PHE A 42 4.55 -6.87 -7.19
N LEU A 43 5.11 -6.00 -8.03
CA LEU A 43 4.37 -4.99 -8.79
C LEU A 43 3.59 -5.64 -9.93
N LEU A 44 2.26 -5.66 -9.81
CA LEU A 44 1.35 -6.26 -10.77
C LEU A 44 0.88 -5.26 -11.82
N GLU A 45 0.64 -4.02 -11.41
CA GLU A 45 0.21 -2.91 -12.27
C GLU A 45 0.96 -1.63 -11.86
N ASP A 46 1.44 -0.89 -12.86
CA ASP A 46 1.97 0.46 -12.67
C ASP A 46 1.30 1.40 -13.66
N THR A 47 0.43 2.26 -13.14
CA THR A 47 -0.26 3.27 -13.93
C THR A 47 0.04 4.67 -13.38
N PRO A 48 -0.25 5.74 -14.13
CA PRO A 48 -0.15 7.10 -13.61
C PRO A 48 -1.08 7.37 -12.42
N LYS A 49 -2.17 6.61 -12.27
CA LYS A 49 -3.20 6.83 -11.23
C LYS A 49 -3.01 5.96 -10.00
N TYR A 50 -2.54 4.73 -10.16
CA TYR A 50 -2.39 3.77 -9.07
C TYR A 50 -1.33 2.71 -9.37
N LYS A 51 -0.82 2.07 -8.31
CA LYS A 51 0.07 0.91 -8.35
C LYS A 51 -0.65 -0.24 -7.66
N THR A 52 -0.63 -1.43 -8.23
CA THR A 52 -1.12 -2.65 -7.56
C THR A 52 0.05 -3.56 -7.25
N ILE A 53 0.19 -3.97 -5.99
CA ILE A 53 1.18 -4.97 -5.56
C ILE A 53 0.49 -6.18 -4.94
N ALA A 54 1.17 -7.32 -4.94
CA ALA A 54 0.79 -8.48 -4.14
C ALA A 54 1.95 -8.93 -3.25
N GLN A 55 1.64 -9.27 -2.00
CA GLN A 55 2.62 -9.76 -1.02
C GLN A 55 3.15 -11.16 -1.39
N ASN A 56 2.28 -12.03 -1.90
CA ASN A 56 2.63 -13.40 -2.25
C ASN A 56 2.13 -13.75 -3.66
N LEU A 57 2.96 -14.50 -4.38
CA LEU A 57 2.65 -15.12 -5.67
C LEU A 57 2.95 -16.61 -5.59
N SER A 58 2.09 -17.43 -6.16
CA SER A 58 2.34 -18.83 -6.46
C SER A 58 2.05 -19.10 -7.94
N GLU A 59 2.19 -20.35 -8.39
CA GLU A 59 1.89 -20.74 -9.76
C GLU A 59 0.44 -20.42 -10.17
N ASN A 60 -0.49 -20.46 -9.20
CA ASN A 60 -1.93 -20.39 -9.48
C ASN A 60 -2.69 -19.35 -8.65
N GLN A 61 -2.05 -18.69 -7.67
CA GLN A 61 -2.73 -17.81 -6.72
C GLN A 61 -1.90 -16.58 -6.36
N ILE A 62 -2.61 -15.54 -5.93
CA ILE A 62 -2.04 -14.33 -5.35
C ILE A 62 -2.68 -14.07 -3.99
N LEU A 63 -1.93 -13.51 -3.04
CA LEU A 63 -2.43 -13.11 -1.73
C LEU A 63 -1.85 -11.75 -1.33
N GLY A 64 -2.59 -11.01 -0.49
CA GLY A 64 -2.16 -9.71 0.01
C GLY A 64 -2.08 -8.67 -1.10
N ARG A 65 -3.06 -8.66 -2.01
CA ARG A 65 -3.15 -7.66 -3.08
C ARG A 65 -3.60 -6.32 -2.49
N ILE A 66 -2.83 -5.27 -2.76
CA ILE A 66 -3.15 -3.89 -2.39
C ILE A 66 -2.98 -2.99 -3.61
N THR A 67 -3.93 -2.08 -3.79
CA THR A 67 -3.86 -1.02 -4.80
C THR A 67 -3.69 0.32 -4.11
N ILE A 68 -2.63 1.04 -4.46
CA ILE A 68 -2.20 2.30 -3.85
C ILE A 68 -2.37 3.42 -4.88
N PRO A 69 -3.19 4.45 -4.62
CA PRO A 69 -3.24 5.64 -5.46
C PRO A 69 -1.86 6.30 -5.57
N THR A 70 -1.46 6.69 -6.77
CA THR A 70 -0.12 7.26 -7.01
C THR A 70 0.08 8.55 -6.24
N CYS A 71 -0.97 9.35 -6.06
CA CYS A 71 -0.92 10.59 -5.27
C CYS A 71 -0.64 10.36 -3.79
N SER A 72 -0.90 9.15 -3.27
CA SER A 72 -0.61 8.79 -1.88
C SER A 72 0.79 8.23 -1.69
N ILE A 73 1.52 7.93 -2.78
CA ILE A 73 2.86 7.36 -2.71
C ILE A 73 3.88 8.45 -2.42
N LEU A 74 4.67 8.25 -1.37
CA LEU A 74 5.78 9.11 -1.00
C LEU A 74 7.07 8.68 -1.70
N LYS A 75 7.29 7.36 -1.83
CA LYS A 75 8.52 6.80 -2.39
C LYS A 75 8.32 5.38 -2.88
N ILE A 76 9.00 5.02 -3.97
CA ILE A 76 9.10 3.66 -4.47
C ILE A 76 10.58 3.27 -4.60
N LYS A 77 10.93 2.08 -4.11
CA LYS A 77 12.26 1.48 -4.27
C LYS A 77 12.12 0.10 -4.89
N VAL A 78 12.75 -0.11 -6.05
CA VAL A 78 12.91 -1.45 -6.64
C VAL A 78 13.92 -2.24 -5.82
N ILE A 79 13.56 -3.46 -5.46
CA ILE A 79 14.40 -4.38 -4.69
C ILE A 79 15.01 -5.39 -5.66
N LYS A 80 16.35 -5.41 -5.72
CA LYS A 80 17.11 -6.39 -6.52
C LYS A 80 17.10 -7.75 -5.80
#